data_AF-A0A4R9B9G9-F1
#
_entry.id   AF-A0A4R9B9G9-F1
#
_cell.length_a   1.000
_cell.length_b   1.000
_cell.length_c   1.000
_cell.angle_alpha   90.00
_cell.angle_beta   90.00
_cell.angle_gamma   90.00
#
_symmetry.space_group_name_H-M   'P 1'
#
loop_
_entity.id
_entity.type
_entity.pdbx_description
1 polymer ?
#
loop_
_entity_poly.entity_id
_entity_poly.type
_entity_poly.pdbx_seq_one_letter_code
_entity_poly.pdbx_strand_id
1 'polypeptide(L)'
;MGAKSNAEHADGRTAHQVAQEQAMGEISDVLLNLEHTLSRAKKALALVKKSGGSQNVELALVDAIEDLARTHKRLLQDTYYAGDAVRLI
;
A
#
# COMPACT_ATOMS: atom_id res chain seq x y z
N MET A 1 -42.77 -16.71 4.23
CA MET A 1 -42.97 -15.29 3.89
C MET A 1 -41.63 -14.60 4.02
N GLY A 2 -40.99 -14.33 2.89
CA GLY A 2 -39.68 -13.67 2.84
C GLY A 2 -39.87 -12.19 2.50
N ALA A 3 -39.14 -11.35 3.21
CA ALA A 3 -38.75 -10.03 2.75
C ALA A 3 -37.35 -9.78 3.32
N LYS A 4 -36.32 -10.26 2.62
CA LYS A 4 -34.95 -9.84 2.87
C LYS A 4 -34.85 -8.40 2.37
N SER A 5 -34.51 -7.49 3.28
CA SER A 5 -34.25 -6.09 3.01
C SER A 5 -33.05 -5.95 2.09
N ASN A 6 -33.30 -5.88 0.79
CA ASN A 6 -32.33 -5.35 -0.17
C ASN A 6 -32.52 -3.83 -0.18
N ALA A 7 -31.86 -3.15 0.75
CA ALA A 7 -31.71 -1.71 0.66
C ALA A 7 -30.71 -1.45 -0.48
N GLU A 8 -31.23 -1.42 -1.70
CA GLU A 8 -30.51 -0.93 -2.87
C GLU A 8 -30.25 0.56 -2.64
N HIS A 9 -28.99 0.92 -2.41
CA HIS A 9 -28.55 2.30 -2.56
C HIS A 9 -28.84 2.74 -4.01
N ALA A 10 -29.09 4.03 -4.23
CA ALA A 10 -29.53 4.64 -5.50
C ALA A 10 -28.63 4.39 -6.74
N ASP A 11 -27.57 3.59 -6.61
CA ASP A 11 -26.57 3.24 -7.62
C ASP A 11 -26.45 1.71 -7.84
N GLY A 12 -27.40 0.91 -7.33
CA GLY A 12 -27.47 -0.55 -7.56
C GLY A 12 -26.34 -1.38 -6.91
N ARG A 13 -25.38 -0.74 -6.23
CA ARG A 13 -24.30 -1.41 -5.49
C ARG A 13 -24.83 -2.03 -4.19
N THR A 14 -24.41 -3.26 -3.93
CA THR A 14 -24.62 -3.94 -2.63
C THR A 14 -23.73 -3.34 -1.55
N ALA A 15 -24.10 -3.48 -0.28
CA ALA A 15 -23.28 -3.03 0.85
C ALA A 15 -21.86 -3.63 0.83
N HIS A 16 -21.70 -4.87 0.35
CA HIS A 16 -20.39 -5.50 0.18
C HIS A 16 -19.53 -4.81 -0.87
N GLN A 17 -20.11 -4.40 -2.01
CA GLN A 17 -19.38 -3.67 -3.04
C GLN A 17 -18.91 -2.31 -2.55
N VAL A 18 -19.76 -1.59 -1.81
CA VAL A 18 -19.39 -0.30 -1.20
C VAL A 18 -18.24 -0.49 -0.19
N ALA A 19 -18.33 -1.49 0.69
CA ALA A 19 -17.28 -1.77 1.67
C ALA A 19 -15.95 -2.16 1.01
N GLN A 20 -16.00 -2.97 -0.06
CA GLN A 20 -14.83 -3.35 -0.84
C GLN A 20 -14.17 -2.13 -1.50
N GLU A 21 -14.96 -1.27 -2.14
CA GLU A 21 -14.45 -0.04 -2.78
C GLU A 21 -13.78 0.88 -1.76
N GLN A 22 -14.42 1.08 -0.60
CA GLN A 22 -13.84 1.87 0.47
C GLN A 22 -12.50 1.26 0.96
N ALA A 23 -12.45 -0.05 1.19
CA ALA A 23 -11.22 -0.72 1.60
C ALA A 23 -10.10 -0.56 0.56
N MET A 24 -10.41 -0.69 -0.74
CA MET A 24 -9.43 -0.49 -1.80
C MET A 24 -8.98 0.97 -1.93
N GLY A 25 -9.83 1.94 -1.59
CA GLY A 25 -9.47 3.35 -1.47
C GLY A 25 -8.40 3.57 -0.40
N GLU A 26 -8.63 3.06 0.81
CA GLU A 26 -7.66 3.16 1.92
C GLU A 26 -6.32 2.49 1.58
N ILE A 27 -6.35 1.33 0.91
CA ILE A 27 -5.13 0.66 0.43
C ILE A 27 -4.39 1.52 -0.60
N SER A 28 -5.12 2.15 -1.53
CA SER A 28 -4.53 3.03 -2.54
C SER A 28 -3.79 4.20 -1.87
N ASP A 29 -4.38 4.82 -0.86
CA ASP A 29 -3.78 5.93 -0.12
C ASP A 29 -2.52 5.50 0.63
N VAL A 30 -2.53 4.31 1.24
CA VAL A 30 -1.34 3.74 1.89
C VAL A 30 -0.22 3.48 0.89
N LEU A 31 -0.52 2.88 -0.27
CA LEU A 31 0.47 2.64 -1.32
C LEU A 31 1.08 3.96 -1.81
N LEU A 32 0.26 4.97 -2.07
CA LEU A 32 0.71 6.30 -2.48
C LEU A 32 1.64 6.94 -1.43
N ASN A 33 1.30 6.81 -0.15
CA ASN A 33 2.15 7.31 0.93
C ASN A 33 3.50 6.58 0.98
N LEU A 34 3.53 5.26 0.78
CA LEU A 34 4.78 4.50 0.70
C LEU A 34 5.64 4.95 -0.49
N GLU A 35 5.05 5.25 -1.65
CA GLU A 35 5.78 5.80 -2.80
C GLU A 35 6.39 7.18 -2.49
N HIS A 36 5.62 8.05 -1.85
CA HIS A 36 6.13 9.36 -1.39
C HIS A 36 7.29 9.22 -0.41
N THR A 37 7.17 8.33 0.58
CA THR A 37 8.24 8.04 1.55
C THR A 37 9.49 7.51 0.85
N LEU A 38 9.34 6.58 -0.10
CA LEU A 38 10.44 6.00 -0.86
C LEU A 38 11.15 7.06 -1.73
N SER A 39 10.40 7.95 -2.37
CA SER A 39 10.96 9.10 -3.10
C SER A 39 11.75 10.02 -2.18
N ARG A 40 11.23 10.33 -0.99
CA ARG A 40 11.89 11.15 0.01
C ARG A 40 13.16 10.50 0.57
N ALA A 41 13.15 9.18 0.79
CA ALA A 41 14.28 8.41 1.28
C ALA A 41 15.42 8.36 0.25
N LYS A 42 15.11 8.14 -1.03
CA LYS A 42 16.10 8.21 -2.12
C LYS A 42 16.76 9.59 -2.22
N LYS A 43 15.97 10.67 -2.10
CA LYS A 43 16.49 12.04 -2.04
C LYS A 43 17.39 12.25 -0.82
N ALA A 44 17.00 11.74 0.34
CA ALA A 44 17.82 11.80 1.55
C ALA A 44 19.16 11.10 1.35
N LEU A 45 19.18 9.91 0.74
CA LEU A 45 20.41 9.16 0.49
C LEU A 45 21.38 9.93 -0.40
N ALA A 46 20.86 10.57 -1.47
CA ALA A 46 21.68 11.41 -2.33
C ALA A 46 22.31 12.60 -1.56
N LEU A 47 21.56 13.19 -0.63
CA LEU A 47 22.05 14.29 0.20
C LEU A 47 23.09 13.82 1.23
N VAL A 48 22.87 12.69 1.91
CA VAL A 48 23.81 12.12 2.88
C VAL A 48 25.15 11.83 2.21
N LYS A 49 25.13 11.19 1.03
CA LYS A 49 26.32 10.93 0.22
C LYS A 49 27.05 12.22 -0.15
N LYS A 50 26.31 13.25 -0.57
CA LYS A 50 26.89 14.55 -0.96
C LYS A 50 27.53 15.27 0.23
N SER A 51 26.96 15.16 1.43
CA SER A 51 27.50 15.80 2.65
C SER A 51 28.69 15.07 3.27
N GLY A 52 29.11 13.93 2.72
CA GLY A 52 30.13 13.09 3.35
C GLY A 52 29.62 12.47 4.66
N GLY A 53 28.36 12.04 4.69
CA GLY A 53 27.77 11.38 5.85
C GLY A 53 28.55 10.11 6.25
N SER A 54 28.39 9.70 7.51
CA SER A 54 28.99 8.43 7.96
C SER A 54 28.45 7.26 7.13
N GLN A 55 29.33 6.34 6.75
CA GLN A 55 28.98 5.12 6.00
C GLN A 55 27.86 4.33 6.67
N ASN A 56 27.81 4.31 8.01
CA ASN A 56 26.74 3.61 8.75
C ASN A 56 25.36 4.24 8.52
N VAL A 57 25.29 5.57 8.36
CA VAL A 57 24.04 6.29 8.07
C VAL A 57 23.58 6.01 6.64
N GLU A 58 24.53 5.92 5.70
CA GLU A 58 24.20 5.55 4.32
C GLU A 58 23.65 4.12 4.22
N LEU A 59 24.31 3.16 4.87
CA LEU A 59 23.89 1.76 4.87
C LEU A 59 22.51 1.61 5.50
N ALA A 60 22.28 2.20 6.68
CA ALA A 60 20.97 2.15 7.34
C ALA A 60 19.85 2.74 6.47
N LEU A 61 20.14 3.80 5.71
CA LEU A 61 19.17 4.42 4.82
C LEU A 61 18.94 3.60 3.54
N VAL A 62 19.95 2.91 3.02
CA VAL A 62 19.81 1.96 1.92
C VAL A 62 18.90 0.80 2.35
N ASP A 63 19.16 0.20 3.49
CA ASP A 63 18.35 -0.92 4.02
C ASP A 63 16.88 -0.51 4.18
N ALA A 64 16.64 0.68 4.75
CA ALA A 64 15.29 1.22 4.90
C ALA A 64 14.58 1.45 3.55
N ILE A 65 15.29 1.90 2.52
CA ILE A 65 14.72 2.06 1.16
C ILE A 65 14.29 0.71 0.60
N GLU A 66 15.11 -0.33 0.80
CA GLU A 66 14.77 -1.66 0.32
C GLU A 66 13.57 -2.26 1.07
N ASP A 67 13.50 -2.10 2.39
CA ASP A 67 12.36 -2.57 3.19
C ASP A 67 11.05 -1.88 2.80
N LEU A 68 11.09 -0.57 2.54
CA LEU A 68 9.93 0.17 2.04
C LEU A 68 9.51 -0.33 0.65
N ALA A 69 10.47 -0.57 -0.25
CA ALA A 69 10.18 -1.09 -1.59
C ALA A 69 9.55 -2.50 -1.55
N ARG A 70 10.08 -3.37 -0.69
CA ARG A 70 9.54 -4.71 -0.45
C ARG A 70 8.12 -4.63 0.10
N THR A 71 7.89 -3.76 1.09
CA THR A 71 6.58 -3.57 1.71
C THR A 71 5.54 -3.06 0.72
N HIS A 72 5.89 -2.03 -0.07
CA HIS A 72 5.02 -1.49 -1.11
C HIS A 72 4.64 -2.57 -2.13
N LYS A 73 5.64 -3.29 -2.66
CA LYS A 73 5.41 -4.36 -3.63
C LYS A 73 4.50 -5.45 -3.08
N ARG A 74 4.76 -5.91 -1.85
CA ARG A 74 3.93 -6.94 -1.21
C ARG A 74 2.48 -6.47 -1.04
N LEU A 75 2.27 -5.27 -0.52
CA LEU A 75 0.92 -4.73 -0.32
C LEU A 75 0.16 -4.60 -1.64
N LEU A 76 0.82 -4.14 -2.70
CA LEU A 76 0.24 -4.03 -4.04
C LEU A 76 -0.15 -5.42 -4.58
N GLN A 77 0.73 -6.41 -4.42
CA GLN A 77 0.46 -7.78 -4.85
C GLN A 77 -0.70 -8.40 -4.11
N ASP A 78 -0.72 -8.28 -2.78
CA ASP A 78 -1.73 -8.90 -1.92
C ASP A 78 -3.13 -8.29 -2.10
N THR A 79 -3.23 -7.05 -2.59
CA THR A 79 -4.52 -6.34 -2.70
C THR A 79 -5.05 -6.22 -4.13
N TYR A 80 -4.20 -6.17 -5.14
CA TYR A 80 -4.62 -6.02 -6.54
C TYR A 80 -4.39 -7.24 -7.42
N TYR A 81 -3.46 -8.13 -7.05
CA TYR A 81 -3.01 -9.22 -7.92
C TYR A 81 -3.20 -10.62 -7.30
N ALA A 82 -3.40 -10.70 -5.99
CA ALA A 82 -3.78 -11.92 -5.29
C ALA A 82 -5.27 -12.24 -5.50
N GLY A 83 -5.69 -12.51 -6.74
CA GLY A 83 -6.99 -13.12 -7.00
C GLY A 83 -6.97 -14.59 -6.57
N ASP A 84 -7.90 -15.02 -5.70
CA ASP A 84 -8.19 -16.37 -5.16
C ASP A 84 -7.02 -17.27 -4.69
N ALA A 85 -5.76 -16.90 -4.93
CA ALA A 85 -4.57 -17.69 -4.64
C ALA A 85 -4.07 -17.51 -3.19
N VAL A 86 -4.61 -16.55 -2.43
CA VAL A 86 -4.31 -16.34 -1.00
C VAL A 86 -5.43 -16.91 -0.13
N ARG A 87 -5.86 -18.14 -0.45
CA ARG A 87 -6.57 -19.02 0.50
C ARG A 87 -5.66 -20.17 0.92
N LEU A 88 -4.58 -19.87 1.62
CA LEU A 88 -3.84 -20.89 2.37
C LEU A 88 -3.16 -20.23 3.56
N ILE A 89 -3.90 -20.07 4.67
CA ILE A 89 -3.57 -20.66 5.98
C ILE A 89 -4.86 -20.79 6.80
#